data_AF-A0A5C5X8S9-F1
#
_entry.id   AF-A0A5C5X8S9-F1
#
_cell.length_a   1.000
_cell.length_b   1.000
_cell.length_c   1.000
_cell.angle_alpha   90.00
_cell.angle_beta   90.00
_cell.angle_gamma   90.00
#
_symmetry.space_group_name_H-M   'P 1'
#
loop_
_entity.id
_entity.type
_entity.pdbx_description
1 polymer ?
#
loop_
_entity_poly.entity_id
_entity_poly.type
_entity_poly.pdbx_seq_one_letter_code
_entity_poly.pdbx_strand_id
1 'polypeptide(L)'
;MRTACALLTICFLGGCEKAPSSDSTADSPEAVQQEPVEKKPQGFSKLEWKIVDKNKALEENPNLVEVSNETNAGDYLTAVTQSHFAATSRLNKATMEYNAKLSSFANSIDSSEDPKPLTFEEFDEQVRLNPNNMKGLYPWQVYAYDETNGTVTILEDREEKKRLHEENGLPYSEDE
;
A
#
# COMPACT_ATOMS: atom_id res chain seq x y z
N MET A 1 16.18 3.87 51.21
CA MET A 1 16.50 5.31 51.24
C MET A 1 15.66 5.99 50.18
N ARG A 2 14.82 6.94 50.60
CA ARG A 2 14.00 7.80 49.75
C ARG A 2 14.85 9.02 49.38
N THR A 3 14.91 9.38 48.11
CA THR A 3 15.36 10.72 47.70
C THR A 3 14.52 11.16 46.50
N ALA A 4 13.57 12.04 46.81
CA ALA A 4 12.89 12.91 45.86
C ALA A 4 13.76 14.15 45.61
N CYS A 5 13.62 14.76 44.43
CA CYS A 5 13.93 16.14 44.00
C CYS A 5 14.35 16.09 42.52
N ALA A 6 13.91 16.95 41.60
CA ALA A 6 13.16 18.18 41.72
C ALA A 6 12.50 18.48 40.36
N LEU A 7 11.35 19.16 40.41
CA LEU A 7 10.76 19.89 39.29
C LEU A 7 11.74 20.92 38.73
N LEU A 8 11.75 21.10 37.41
CA LEU A 8 12.16 22.36 36.79
C LEU A 8 11.07 22.82 35.82
N THR A 9 10.23 23.73 36.32
CA THR A 9 9.26 24.52 35.58
C THR A 9 10.00 25.70 34.94
N ILE A 10 9.89 25.88 33.62
CA ILE A 10 10.29 27.13 32.95
C ILE A 10 9.03 27.79 32.41
N CYS A 11 8.69 28.92 33.03
CA CYS A 11 7.67 29.87 32.60
C CYS A 11 8.16 30.66 31.38
N PHE A 12 7.37 30.73 30.32
CA PHE A 12 7.45 31.83 29.35
C PHE A 12 6.26 32.77 29.60
N LEU A 13 6.57 33.99 30.03
CA LEU A 13 5.68 35.14 30.20
C LEU A 13 5.73 36.01 28.94
N GLY A 14 4.57 36.59 28.59
CA GLY A 14 4.41 37.80 27.76
C GLY A 14 4.41 37.53 26.25
N GLY A 15 3.41 37.91 25.46
CA GLY A 15 2.38 38.93 25.62
C GLY A 15 2.44 39.83 24.38
N CYS A 16 1.35 39.93 23.61
CA CYS A 16 0.98 41.11 22.83
C CYS A 16 -0.42 40.93 22.22
N GLU A 17 -1.40 41.52 22.89
CA GLU A 17 -2.65 41.99 22.29
C GLU A 17 -2.36 42.95 21.13
N LYS A 18 -3.08 42.76 20.02
CA LYS A 18 -3.40 43.85 19.10
C LYS A 18 -4.68 43.53 18.33
N ALA A 19 -5.79 44.07 18.82
CA ALA A 19 -6.88 44.50 17.96
C ALA A 19 -6.75 46.02 17.81
N PRO A 20 -7.01 46.55 16.61
CA PRO A 20 -7.89 47.70 16.54
C PRO A 20 -9.00 47.53 15.49
N SER A 21 -10.04 48.30 15.79
CA SER A 21 -11.38 48.45 15.22
C SER A 21 -11.43 48.99 13.77
N SER A 22 -12.61 48.78 13.13
CA SER A 22 -13.37 49.63 12.18
C SER A 22 -12.58 50.44 11.12
N ASP A 23 -12.96 50.50 9.84
CA ASP A 23 -14.28 50.87 9.32
C ASP A 23 -14.23 50.87 7.78
N SER A 24 -15.40 50.82 7.15
CA SER A 24 -15.71 51.31 5.79
C SER A 24 -15.22 50.62 4.50
N THR A 25 -16.21 50.02 3.84
CA THR A 25 -16.71 50.38 2.50
C THR A 25 -15.83 50.14 1.26
N ALA A 26 -16.18 49.14 0.45
CA ALA A 26 -16.50 49.31 -0.98
C ALA A 26 -17.03 47.99 -1.54
N ASP A 27 -18.32 48.00 -1.85
CA ASP A 27 -18.99 47.01 -2.70
C ASP A 27 -18.41 47.14 -4.13
N SER A 28 -17.79 46.07 -4.61
CA SER A 28 -17.43 45.90 -6.03
C SER A 28 -17.73 44.46 -6.39
N PRO A 29 -18.68 44.17 -7.31
CA PRO A 29 -18.87 42.83 -7.81
C PRO A 29 -17.73 42.55 -8.80
N GLU A 30 -16.55 42.21 -8.28
CA GLU A 30 -15.54 41.50 -9.06
C GLU A 30 -16.17 40.19 -9.51
N ALA A 31 -16.34 40.08 -10.82
CA ALA A 31 -16.67 38.83 -11.48
C ALA A 31 -15.66 37.79 -11.00
N VAL A 32 -16.12 36.85 -10.17
CA VAL A 32 -15.35 35.70 -9.73
C VAL A 32 -14.96 34.94 -10.99
N GLN A 33 -13.77 35.21 -11.50
CA GLN A 33 -13.06 34.26 -12.33
C GLN A 33 -12.92 33.03 -11.44
N GLN A 34 -13.72 32.00 -11.75
CA GLN A 34 -13.53 30.69 -11.15
C GLN A 34 -12.13 30.26 -11.58
N GLU A 35 -11.15 30.44 -10.69
CA GLU A 35 -9.93 29.65 -10.75
C GLU A 35 -10.36 28.18 -10.92
N PRO A 36 -9.75 27.44 -11.86
CA PRO A 36 -9.99 26.00 -11.94
C PRO A 36 -9.77 25.46 -10.54
N VAL A 37 -10.82 24.92 -9.93
CA VAL A 37 -10.71 24.30 -8.61
C VAL A 37 -9.70 23.18 -8.78
N GLU A 38 -8.47 23.44 -8.35
CA GLU A 38 -7.37 22.48 -8.41
C GLU A 38 -7.83 21.32 -7.54
N LYS A 39 -8.24 20.24 -8.21
CA LYS A 39 -8.84 19.08 -7.58
C LYS A 39 -7.72 18.47 -6.74
N LYS A 40 -7.76 18.72 -5.42
CA LYS A 40 -6.76 18.18 -4.50
C LYS A 40 -6.61 16.69 -4.79
N PRO A 41 -5.38 16.19 -4.98
CA PRO A 41 -5.16 14.79 -5.31
C PRO A 41 -5.84 13.95 -4.22
N GLN A 42 -6.80 13.13 -4.65
CA GLN A 42 -7.44 12.18 -3.76
C GLN A 42 -6.47 11.01 -3.61
N GLY A 43 -6.28 10.56 -2.37
CA GLY A 43 -5.52 9.33 -2.13
C GLY A 43 -6.28 8.14 -2.72
N PHE A 44 -5.56 7.09 -3.09
CA PHE A 44 -6.19 5.89 -3.62
C PHE A 44 -7.13 5.22 -2.60
N SER A 45 -8.19 4.58 -3.10
CA SER A 45 -9.18 3.87 -2.28
C SER A 45 -8.57 2.65 -1.58
N LYS A 46 -9.28 2.16 -0.56
CA LYS A 46 -8.88 0.95 0.17
C LYS A 46 -8.90 -0.26 -0.77
N LEU A 47 -7.83 -1.03 -0.74
CA LEU A 47 -7.69 -2.29 -1.49
C LEU A 47 -8.80 -3.29 -1.12
N GLU A 48 -9.45 -3.84 -2.14
CA GLU A 48 -10.29 -5.03 -2.01
C GLU A 48 -9.40 -6.28 -1.89
N TRP A 49 -9.87 -7.27 -1.12
CA TRP A 49 -9.15 -8.53 -0.98
C TRP A 49 -9.12 -9.28 -2.30
N LYS A 50 -7.92 -9.49 -2.88
CA LYS A 50 -7.77 -10.23 -4.13
C LYS A 50 -6.43 -10.97 -4.19
N ILE A 51 -6.50 -12.27 -4.43
CA ILE A 51 -5.39 -13.12 -4.87
C ILE A 51 -5.84 -13.78 -6.17
N VAL A 52 -4.91 -13.98 -7.10
CA VAL A 52 -5.19 -14.61 -8.39
C VAL A 52 -4.28 -15.80 -8.64
N ASP A 53 -4.75 -16.72 -9.48
CA ASP A 53 -3.89 -17.73 -10.09
C ASP A 53 -2.99 -17.03 -11.11
N LYS A 54 -1.67 -17.20 -10.96
CA LYS A 54 -0.67 -16.51 -11.78
C LYS A 54 -0.83 -16.83 -13.26
N ASN A 55 -0.98 -18.11 -13.60
CA ASN A 55 -1.02 -18.54 -14.99
C ASN A 55 -2.32 -18.07 -15.65
N LYS A 56 -3.46 -18.20 -14.95
CA LYS A 56 -4.74 -17.69 -15.45
C LYS A 56 -4.73 -16.16 -15.61
N ALA A 57 -4.18 -15.43 -14.64
CA ALA A 57 -4.12 -13.96 -14.71
C ALA A 57 -3.28 -13.47 -15.89
N LEU A 58 -2.14 -14.11 -16.16
CA LEU A 58 -1.27 -13.79 -17.31
C LEU A 58 -1.90 -14.20 -18.65
N GLU A 59 -2.70 -15.26 -18.68
CA GLU A 59 -3.48 -15.65 -19.87
C GLU A 59 -4.60 -14.65 -20.18
N GLU A 60 -5.32 -14.19 -19.15
CA GLU A 60 -6.41 -13.21 -19.28
C GLU A 60 -5.90 -11.81 -19.61
N ASN A 61 -4.79 -11.40 -18.99
CA ASN A 61 -4.15 -10.12 -19.23
C ASN A 61 -2.62 -10.29 -19.40
N PRO A 62 -2.13 -10.45 -20.64
CA PRO A 62 -0.70 -10.60 -20.91
C PRO A 62 0.12 -9.31 -20.70
N ASN A 63 -0.53 -8.17 -20.43
CA ASN A 63 0.14 -6.90 -20.13
C ASN A 63 0.52 -6.77 -18.64
N LEU A 64 0.10 -7.71 -17.78
CA LEU A 64 0.51 -7.74 -16.38
C LEU A 64 2.01 -8.00 -16.29
N VAL A 65 2.68 -7.25 -15.41
CA VAL A 65 4.12 -7.40 -15.18
C VAL A 65 4.40 -7.89 -13.77
N GLU A 66 5.39 -8.78 -13.63
CA GLU A 66 5.88 -9.19 -12.33
C GLU A 66 6.76 -8.08 -11.72
N VAL A 67 6.47 -7.72 -10.47
CA VAL A 67 7.19 -6.66 -9.74
C VAL A 67 7.62 -7.12 -8.36
N SER A 68 8.67 -6.49 -7.81
CA SER A 68 9.22 -6.83 -6.49
C SER A 68 9.10 -5.72 -5.44
N ASN A 69 8.36 -4.65 -5.75
CA ASN A 69 8.23 -3.42 -4.94
C ASN A 69 9.58 -2.98 -4.36
N GLU A 70 10.35 -2.22 -5.15
CA GLU A 70 11.66 -1.72 -4.76
C GLU A 70 11.58 -0.27 -4.26
N THR A 71 12.62 0.17 -3.56
CA THR A 71 12.75 1.55 -3.11
C THR A 71 13.59 2.31 -4.14
N ASN A 72 13.00 3.28 -4.83
CA ASN A 72 13.66 4.12 -5.84
C ASN A 72 13.43 5.62 -5.58
N ALA A 73 13.53 6.02 -4.31
CA ALA A 73 13.23 7.39 -3.89
C ALA A 73 14.45 8.32 -3.95
N GLY A 74 14.25 9.52 -4.49
CA GLY A 74 15.25 10.60 -4.48
C GLY A 74 15.34 11.37 -3.16
N ASP A 75 14.34 11.25 -2.27
CA ASP A 75 14.30 11.92 -0.97
C ASP A 75 14.02 10.94 0.19
N TYR A 76 14.39 11.36 1.41
CA TYR A 76 14.32 10.51 2.60
C TYR A 76 12.89 10.12 3.00
N LEU A 77 11.92 11.03 2.89
CA LEU A 77 10.56 10.74 3.35
C LEU A 77 9.87 9.75 2.41
N THR A 78 10.06 9.93 1.10
CA THR A 78 9.62 8.97 0.09
C THR A 78 10.34 7.64 0.25
N ALA A 79 11.65 7.65 0.52
CA ALA A 79 12.43 6.42 0.74
C ALA A 79 11.92 5.60 1.92
N VAL A 80 11.60 6.25 3.06
CA VAL A 80 11.05 5.58 4.24
C VAL A 80 9.68 4.98 3.93
N THR A 81 8.83 5.72 3.21
CA THR A 81 7.49 5.25 2.84
C THR A 81 7.55 4.06 1.88
N GLN A 82 8.29 4.18 0.77
CA GLN A 82 8.49 3.08 -0.17
C GLN A 82 9.14 1.86 0.49
N SER A 83 10.14 2.05 1.35
CA SER A 83 10.79 0.95 2.06
C SER A 83 9.83 0.23 3.01
N HIS A 84 8.91 0.95 3.65
CA HIS A 84 7.87 0.32 4.47
C HIS A 84 6.91 -0.54 3.64
N PHE A 85 6.48 -0.04 2.48
CA PHE A 85 5.64 -0.79 1.53
C PHE A 85 6.37 -2.03 0.97
N ALA A 86 7.60 -1.86 0.51
CA ALA A 86 8.47 -2.92 0.01
C ALA A 86 8.70 -4.00 1.07
N ALA A 87 9.02 -3.61 2.31
CA ALA A 87 9.22 -4.55 3.40
C ALA A 87 7.91 -5.30 3.73
N THR A 88 6.78 -4.58 3.78
CA THR A 88 5.48 -5.19 4.10
C THR A 88 5.06 -6.22 3.05
N SER A 89 5.20 -5.89 1.76
CA SER A 89 4.86 -6.83 0.68
C SER A 89 5.72 -8.08 0.70
N ARG A 90 7.04 -7.93 0.89
CA ARG A 90 7.98 -9.06 1.00
C ARG A 90 7.66 -9.95 2.20
N LEU A 91 7.35 -9.37 3.35
CA LEU A 91 6.98 -10.13 4.55
C LEU A 91 5.67 -10.90 4.35
N ASN A 92 4.68 -10.29 3.70
CA ASN A 92 3.41 -10.95 3.41
C ASN A 92 3.57 -12.09 2.41
N LYS A 93 4.31 -11.87 1.31
CA LYS A 93 4.72 -12.90 0.35
C LYS A 93 5.38 -14.09 1.06
N ALA A 94 6.42 -13.83 1.86
CA ALA A 94 7.14 -14.87 2.58
C ALA A 94 6.26 -15.62 3.58
N THR A 95 5.35 -14.92 4.26
CA THR A 95 4.41 -15.53 5.20
C THR A 95 3.41 -16.45 4.48
N MET A 96 2.88 -16.02 3.34
CA MET A 96 1.98 -16.83 2.52
C MET A 96 2.68 -18.09 2.00
N GLU A 97 3.88 -17.94 1.43
CA GLU A 97 4.68 -19.07 0.94
C GLU A 97 5.06 -20.05 2.05
N TYR A 98 5.45 -19.54 3.23
CA TYR A 98 5.75 -20.36 4.39
C TYR A 98 4.54 -21.18 4.85
N ASN A 99 3.37 -20.53 4.97
CA ASN A 99 2.14 -21.21 5.37
C ASN A 99 1.70 -22.25 4.33
N ALA A 100 1.78 -21.93 3.04
CA ALA A 100 1.46 -22.86 1.96
C ALA A 100 2.36 -24.09 1.99
N LYS A 101 3.66 -23.88 2.18
CA LYS A 101 4.64 -24.96 2.32
C LYS A 101 4.40 -25.82 3.56
N LEU A 102 4.03 -25.20 4.68
CA LEU A 102 3.71 -25.92 5.91
C LEU A 102 2.46 -26.80 5.73
N SER A 103 1.42 -26.28 5.08
CA SER A 103 0.21 -27.05 4.77
C SER A 103 0.47 -28.17 3.78
N SER A 104 1.23 -27.90 2.72
CA SER A 104 1.69 -28.91 1.76
C SER A 104 2.43 -30.06 2.47
N PHE A 105 3.34 -29.72 3.39
CA PHE A 105 4.04 -30.71 4.20
C PHE A 105 3.10 -31.50 5.11
N ALA A 106 2.17 -30.83 5.80
CA ALA A 106 1.19 -31.51 6.63
C ALA A 106 0.32 -32.51 5.84
N ASN A 107 -0.17 -32.12 4.66
CA ASN A 107 -0.96 -32.98 3.78
C ASN A 107 -0.16 -34.20 3.28
N SER A 108 1.16 -34.02 3.09
CA SER A 108 2.05 -35.10 2.64
C SER A 108 2.31 -36.17 3.70
N ILE A 109 2.30 -35.79 4.99
CA ILE A 109 2.50 -36.73 6.12
C ILE A 109 1.41 -37.81 6.11
N ASP A 110 0.16 -37.43 5.91
CA ASP A 110 -0.97 -38.35 5.90
C ASP A 110 -1.04 -39.19 4.61
N SER A 111 -0.46 -38.69 3.52
CA SER A 111 -0.57 -39.29 2.19
C SER A 111 0.60 -40.20 1.80
N SER A 112 1.71 -40.21 2.56
CA SER A 112 2.97 -40.89 2.20
C SER A 112 3.54 -40.51 0.82
N GLU A 113 3.10 -39.37 0.26
CA GLU A 113 3.61 -38.80 -0.97
C GLU A 113 4.61 -37.68 -0.66
N ASP A 114 5.45 -37.32 -1.64
CA ASP A 114 6.27 -36.12 -1.53
C ASP A 114 5.39 -34.85 -1.46
N PRO A 115 5.76 -33.83 -0.65
CA PRO A 115 5.00 -32.60 -0.56
C PRO A 115 4.95 -31.87 -1.90
N LYS A 116 3.73 -31.63 -2.39
CA LYS A 116 3.44 -30.87 -3.62
C LYS A 116 2.91 -29.48 -3.26
N PRO A 117 3.20 -28.43 -4.05
CA PRO A 117 2.54 -27.14 -3.89
C PRO A 117 1.01 -27.30 -3.80
N LEU A 118 0.38 -26.44 -3.01
CA LEU A 118 -1.08 -26.40 -2.92
C LEU A 118 -1.67 -26.01 -4.28
N THR A 119 -2.87 -26.49 -4.58
CA THR A 119 -3.68 -25.93 -5.65
C THR A 119 -4.03 -24.47 -5.35
N PHE A 120 -4.38 -23.69 -6.38
CA PHE A 120 -4.81 -22.31 -6.16
C PHE A 120 -5.99 -22.20 -5.18
N GLU A 121 -6.98 -23.09 -5.27
CA GLU A 121 -8.18 -23.05 -4.42
C GLU A 121 -7.82 -23.30 -2.94
N GLU A 122 -6.98 -24.30 -2.65
CA GLU A 122 -6.49 -24.56 -1.29
C GLU A 122 -5.65 -23.40 -0.74
N PHE A 123 -4.80 -22.80 -1.58
CA PHE A 123 -4.00 -21.64 -1.20
C PHE A 123 -4.89 -20.42 -0.89
N ASP A 124 -5.86 -20.12 -1.75
CA ASP A 124 -6.78 -19.00 -1.59
C ASP A 124 -7.63 -19.14 -0.32
N GLU A 125 -8.14 -20.34 -0.04
CA GLU A 125 -8.80 -20.64 1.24
C GLU A 125 -7.87 -20.41 2.43
N GLN A 126 -6.64 -20.92 2.37
CA GLN A 126 -5.65 -20.75 3.44
C GLN A 126 -5.36 -19.27 3.71
N VAL A 127 -5.15 -18.47 2.67
CA VAL A 127 -4.79 -17.06 2.86
C VAL A 127 -5.98 -16.24 3.35
N ARG A 128 -7.22 -16.58 2.98
CA ARG A 128 -8.44 -15.96 3.55
C ARG A 128 -8.58 -16.13 5.05
N LEU A 129 -8.02 -17.21 5.63
CA LEU A 129 -8.00 -17.40 7.08
C LEU A 129 -7.13 -16.37 7.81
N ASN A 130 -6.20 -15.72 7.11
CA ASN A 130 -5.36 -14.65 7.67
C ASN A 130 -5.46 -13.36 6.82
N PRO A 131 -6.50 -12.54 7.04
CA PRO A 131 -6.77 -11.38 6.21
C PRO A 131 -5.74 -10.25 6.32
N ASN A 132 -4.75 -10.36 7.20
CA ASN A 132 -3.69 -9.37 7.32
C ASN A 132 -2.64 -9.45 6.20
N ASN A 133 -2.65 -10.54 5.41
CA ASN A 133 -1.65 -10.80 4.37
C ASN A 133 -1.78 -9.93 3.11
N MET A 134 -2.86 -9.14 2.94
CA MET A 134 -3.05 -8.25 1.77
C MET A 134 -2.44 -6.86 1.90
N LYS A 135 -1.72 -6.57 2.98
CA LYS A 135 -1.07 -5.27 3.13
C LYS A 135 0.14 -5.16 2.18
N GLY A 136 0.55 -3.93 1.90
CA GLY A 136 1.79 -3.66 1.16
C GLY A 136 1.68 -3.74 -0.37
N LEU A 137 0.47 -3.82 -0.92
CA LEU A 137 0.23 -3.66 -2.35
C LEU A 137 -0.23 -2.25 -2.68
N TYR A 138 0.03 -1.81 -3.91
CA TYR A 138 -0.65 -0.67 -4.51
C TYR A 138 -2.01 -1.08 -5.10
N PRO A 139 -2.95 -0.12 -5.32
CA PRO A 139 -4.28 -0.39 -5.87
C PRO A 139 -4.31 -1.17 -7.20
N TRP A 140 -3.28 -1.00 -8.01
CA TRP A 140 -3.11 -1.66 -9.32
C TRP A 140 -2.29 -2.95 -9.24
N GLN A 141 -2.00 -3.43 -8.03
CA GLN A 141 -1.21 -4.63 -7.78
C GLN A 141 -2.05 -5.73 -7.15
N VAL A 142 -1.67 -6.98 -7.43
CA VAL A 142 -2.31 -8.16 -6.86
C VAL A 142 -1.28 -9.23 -6.54
N TYR A 143 -1.47 -9.98 -5.46
CA TYR A 143 -0.69 -11.20 -5.23
C TYR A 143 -1.17 -12.29 -6.18
N ALA A 144 -0.24 -12.94 -6.85
CA ALA A 144 -0.50 -14.06 -7.73
C ALA A 144 0.21 -15.31 -7.20
N TYR A 145 -0.49 -16.43 -7.16
CA TYR A 145 0.07 -17.70 -6.72
C TYR A 145 0.26 -18.63 -7.92
N ASP A 146 1.42 -19.27 -7.96
CA ASP A 146 1.78 -20.25 -8.98
C ASP A 146 1.73 -21.65 -8.38
N GLU A 147 0.67 -22.40 -8.70
CA GLU A 147 0.47 -23.76 -8.21
C GLU A 147 1.50 -24.77 -8.75
N THR A 148 2.26 -24.42 -9.79
CA THR A 148 3.29 -25.32 -10.34
C THR A 148 4.52 -25.43 -9.44
N ASN A 149 4.86 -24.35 -8.73
CA ASN A 149 6.08 -24.25 -7.92
C ASN A 149 5.84 -23.74 -6.50
N GLY A 150 4.61 -23.34 -6.15
CA GLY A 150 4.22 -22.86 -4.84
C GLY A 150 4.75 -21.47 -4.50
N THR A 151 5.10 -20.67 -5.51
CA THR A 151 5.60 -19.30 -5.31
C THR A 151 4.47 -18.29 -5.35
N VAL A 152 4.62 -17.21 -4.57
CA VAL A 152 3.77 -16.04 -4.67
C VAL A 152 4.54 -14.94 -5.40
N THR A 153 3.94 -14.27 -6.36
CA THR A 153 4.50 -13.08 -7.03
C THR A 153 3.54 -11.91 -6.88
N ILE A 154 4.00 -10.71 -7.23
CA ILE A 154 3.13 -9.53 -7.33
C ILE A 154 3.00 -9.23 -8.81
N LEU A 155 1.76 -9.17 -9.30
CA LEU A 155 1.44 -8.72 -10.64
C LEU A 155 0.96 -7.27 -10.56
N GLU A 156 1.49 -6.44 -11.44
CA GLU A 156 1.13 -5.04 -11.61
C GLU A 156 0.45 -4.82 -12.96
N ASP A 157 -0.71 -4.17 -12.92
CA ASP A 157 -1.38 -3.66 -14.11
C ASP A 157 -0.95 -2.21 -14.36
N ARG A 158 -0.07 -2.02 -15.37
CA ARG A 158 0.45 -0.69 -15.73
C ARG A 158 -0.61 0.22 -16.35
N GLU A 159 -1.60 -0.35 -17.04
CA GLU A 159 -2.70 0.43 -17.63
C GLU A 159 -3.59 0.99 -16.51
N GLU A 160 -3.92 0.14 -15.53
CA GLU A 160 -4.70 0.54 -14.35
C GLU A 160 -3.94 1.57 -13.50
N LYS A 161 -2.64 1.38 -13.30
CA LYS A 161 -1.78 2.35 -12.62
C LYS A 161 -1.85 3.71 -13.30
N LYS A 162 -1.69 3.75 -14.62
CA LYS A 162 -1.76 5.00 -15.40
C LYS A 162 -3.14 5.65 -15.26
N ARG A 163 -4.22 4.89 -15.44
CA ARG A 163 -5.60 5.38 -15.27
C ARG A 163 -5.82 6.01 -13.89
N LEU A 164 -5.39 5.33 -12.84
CA LEU A 164 -5.53 5.82 -11.46
C LEU A 164 -4.72 7.08 -11.19
N HIS A 165 -3.52 7.22 -11.75
CA HIS A 165 -2.75 8.46 -11.61
C HIS A 165 -3.43 9.63 -12.33
N GLU A 166 -3.91 9.41 -13.56
CA GLU A 166 -4.63 10.43 -14.34
C GLU A 166 -5.93 10.88 -13.64
N GLU A 167 -6.72 9.94 -13.10
CA GLU A 167 -7.97 10.25 -12.40
C GLU A 167 -7.78 11.05 -11.11
N ASN A 168 -6.66 10.83 -10.42
CA ASN A 168 -6.31 11.51 -9.19
C ASN A 168 -5.46 12.77 -9.40
N GLY A 169 -5.15 13.12 -10.65
CA GLY A 169 -4.31 14.28 -10.99
C GLY A 169 -2.86 14.15 -10.48
N LEU A 170 -2.36 12.92 -10.39
CA LEU A 170 -1.00 12.61 -9.93
C LEU A 170 -0.05 12.43 -11.13
N PRO A 171 1.23 12.80 -11.00
CA PRO A 171 2.23 12.52 -12.03
C PRO A 171 2.42 11.01 -12.20
N TYR A 172 2.49 10.55 -13.44
CA TYR A 172 2.74 9.14 -13.77
C TYR A 172 4.20 8.94 -14.23
N SER A 173 4.85 7.92 -13.67
CA SER A 173 6.16 7.43 -14.07
C SER A 173 6.08 5.91 -14.32
N GLU A 174 6.77 5.42 -15.35
CA GLU A 174 6.86 3.97 -15.62
C GLU A 174 7.90 3.27 -14.72
N ASP A 175 8.83 4.03 -14.13
CA ASP A 175 10.01 3.54 -13.41
C ASP A 175 9.85 3.51 -11.87
N GLU A 176 8.74 4.04 -11.35
CA GLU A 176 8.36 4.00 -9.92
C GLU A 176 7.31 2.94 -9.68
#